data_AF-A0A8T6L1N9-F1
#
_entry.id   AF-A0A8T6L1N9-F1
#
_cell.length_a   1.000
_cell.length_b   1.000
_cell.length_c   1.000
_cell.angle_alpha   90.00
_cell.angle_beta   90.00
_cell.angle_gamma   90.00
#
_symmetry.space_group_name_H-M   'P 1'
#
loop_
_entity.id
_entity.type
_entity.pdbx_description
1 polymer ?
#
loop_
_entity_poly.entity_id
_entity_poly.type
_entity_poly.pdbx_seq_one_letter_code
_entity_poly.pdbx_strand_id
1 'polypeptide(L)'
;WGPFKVNIPCGECALTHDIIQDCIETDLAGIEVELNLRDWLTEWWKPLPKGGWHAPIVLVNGKVISQGLALNRGVLTQAVIEAAMADNPLAGNHVFGKTGCPHCVRAKGYLAEAGIENRYYDVVKDTRALYEMLARVKPIIGPKTPVTVPQIWIDGRYVGGADALKGLLGLAEVEPNPDRGQCSLSPAR
;
A
#
# COMPACT_ATOMS: atom_id res chain seq x y z
N TRP A 1 -24.95 25.97 -1.86
CA TRP A 1 -25.91 26.31 -0.79
C TRP A 1 -25.16 26.56 0.51
N GLY A 2 -24.86 27.83 0.81
CA GLY A 2 -24.04 28.32 1.95
C GLY A 2 -23.80 29.85 1.80
N PRO A 3 -23.45 30.60 2.86
CA PRO A 3 -23.39 32.07 2.85
C PRO A 3 -22.19 32.65 2.08
N PHE A 4 -21.16 31.83 1.78
CA PHE A 4 -19.96 32.25 1.07
C PHE A 4 -19.86 31.48 -0.26
N LYS A 5 -19.79 32.20 -1.38
CA LYS A 5 -19.53 31.64 -2.72
C LYS A 5 -18.09 31.90 -3.12
N VAL A 6 -17.41 30.86 -3.61
CA VAL A 6 -16.06 30.99 -4.18
C VAL A 6 -16.20 31.54 -5.61
N ASN A 7 -15.60 32.69 -5.89
CA ASN A 7 -15.57 33.30 -7.23
C ASN A 7 -14.17 33.21 -7.89
N ILE A 8 -13.18 32.67 -7.19
CA ILE A 8 -11.78 32.62 -7.65
C ILE A 8 -11.30 31.17 -7.63
N PRO A 9 -10.86 30.61 -8.78
CA PRO A 9 -10.32 29.26 -8.83
C PRO A 9 -8.97 29.20 -8.11
N CYS A 10 -8.85 28.28 -7.15
CA CYS A 10 -7.58 27.97 -6.49
C CYS A 10 -6.82 26.92 -7.30
N GLY A 11 -5.57 27.19 -7.65
CA GLY A 11 -4.74 26.30 -8.47
C GLY A 11 -4.47 24.95 -7.80
N GLU A 12 -4.24 24.97 -6.48
CA GLU A 12 -4.02 23.77 -5.66
C GLU A 12 -5.26 22.88 -5.61
N CYS A 13 -6.46 23.46 -5.61
CA CYS A 13 -7.72 22.73 -5.64
C CYS A 13 -7.95 22.04 -6.99
N ALA A 14 -7.70 22.73 -8.11
CA ALA A 14 -7.81 22.16 -9.44
C ALA A 14 -6.79 21.02 -9.65
N LEU A 15 -5.52 21.25 -9.29
CA LEU A 15 -4.48 20.21 -9.39
C LEU A 15 -4.81 18.99 -8.50
N THR A 16 -5.32 19.21 -7.29
CA THR A 16 -5.73 18.12 -6.40
C THR A 16 -6.86 17.28 -7.00
N HIS A 17 -7.85 17.92 -7.63
CA HIS A 17 -8.94 17.22 -8.32
C HIS A 17 -8.40 16.32 -9.43
N ASP A 18 -7.53 16.86 -10.29
CA ASP A 18 -6.99 16.10 -11.42
C ASP A 18 -6.13 14.92 -10.96
N ILE A 19 -5.34 15.09 -9.89
CA ILE A 19 -4.57 14.01 -9.26
C ILE A 19 -5.49 12.91 -8.73
N ILE A 20 -6.60 13.28 -8.07
CA ILE A 20 -7.56 12.29 -7.54
C ILE A 20 -8.18 11.49 -8.68
N GLN A 21 -8.64 12.17 -9.73
CA GLN A 21 -9.31 11.52 -10.86
C GLN A 21 -8.36 10.54 -11.58
N ASP A 22 -7.15 10.98 -11.92
CA ASP A 22 -6.14 10.13 -12.57
C ASP A 22 -5.74 8.95 -11.68
N CYS A 23 -5.56 9.17 -10.37
CA CYS A 23 -5.23 8.11 -9.42
C CYS A 23 -6.34 7.06 -9.31
N ILE A 24 -7.62 7.45 -9.37
CA ILE A 24 -8.76 6.53 -9.37
C ILE A 24 -8.74 5.64 -10.62
N GLU A 25 -8.46 6.22 -11.78
CA GLU A 25 -8.47 5.53 -13.07
C GLU A 25 -7.27 4.59 -13.26
N THR A 26 -6.13 4.92 -12.65
CA THR A 26 -4.86 4.21 -12.87
C THR A 26 -4.47 3.33 -11.66
N ASP A 27 -3.91 3.91 -10.60
CA ASP A 27 -3.34 3.14 -9.46
C ASP A 27 -4.40 2.37 -8.66
N LEU A 28 -5.61 2.93 -8.60
CA LEU A 28 -6.73 2.37 -7.85
C LEU A 28 -7.69 1.57 -8.73
N ALA A 29 -7.32 1.28 -9.98
CA ALA A 29 -8.14 0.50 -10.90
C ALA A 29 -8.55 -0.84 -10.27
N GLY A 30 -9.86 -1.09 -10.20
CA GLY A 30 -10.43 -2.29 -9.57
C GLY A 30 -10.61 -2.21 -8.05
N ILE A 31 -10.45 -1.04 -7.44
CA ILE A 31 -10.98 -0.71 -6.11
C ILE A 31 -12.21 0.17 -6.33
N GLU A 32 -13.32 -0.18 -5.67
CA GLU A 32 -14.52 0.65 -5.72
C GLU A 32 -14.30 1.91 -4.89
N VAL A 33 -14.25 3.08 -5.56
CA VAL A 33 -14.02 4.38 -4.93
C VAL A 33 -15.13 5.34 -5.32
N GLU A 34 -15.86 5.85 -4.32
CA GLU A 34 -16.87 6.89 -4.52
C GLU A 34 -16.28 8.28 -4.27
N LEU A 35 -16.13 9.07 -5.33
CA LEU A 35 -15.61 10.44 -5.23
C LEU A 35 -16.74 11.44 -4.94
N ASN A 36 -16.69 12.08 -3.78
CA ASN A 36 -17.61 13.14 -3.36
C ASN A 36 -16.93 14.51 -3.35
N LEU A 37 -17.25 15.37 -4.32
CA LEU A 37 -16.73 16.74 -4.40
C LEU A 37 -17.68 17.75 -3.76
N ARG A 38 -17.13 18.65 -2.94
CA ARG A 38 -17.88 19.64 -2.17
C ARG A 38 -17.15 20.98 -2.17
N ASP A 39 -17.92 22.06 -2.32
CA ASP A 39 -17.38 23.42 -2.19
C ASP A 39 -17.05 23.72 -0.73
N TRP A 40 -15.76 23.95 -0.45
CA TRP A 40 -15.26 24.20 0.89
C TRP A 40 -15.98 25.36 1.59
N LEU A 41 -16.01 26.57 1.01
CA LEU A 41 -16.63 27.74 1.69
C LEU A 41 -18.14 27.59 1.89
N THR A 42 -18.79 26.84 1.00
CA THR A 42 -20.22 26.55 1.08
C THR A 42 -20.52 25.62 2.25
N GLU A 43 -19.65 24.65 2.50
CA GLU A 43 -19.84 23.58 3.48
C GLU A 43 -18.74 23.56 4.55
N TRP A 44 -18.20 24.74 4.88
CA TRP A 44 -16.98 24.91 5.69
C TRP A 44 -17.06 24.23 7.06
N TRP A 45 -18.26 24.07 7.62
CA TRP A 45 -18.49 23.41 8.91
C TRP A 45 -18.39 21.88 8.87
N LYS A 46 -18.64 21.23 7.72
CA LYS A 46 -18.65 19.76 7.61
C LYS A 46 -17.30 19.09 7.88
N PRO A 47 -16.17 19.59 7.37
CA PRO A 47 -14.85 19.01 7.63
C PRO A 47 -14.25 19.41 8.98
N LEU A 48 -14.74 20.45 9.67
CA LEU A 48 -14.20 20.89 10.96
C LEU A 48 -14.19 19.78 12.03
N PRO A 49 -15.28 19.00 12.24
CA PRO A 49 -15.27 17.87 13.18
C PRO A 49 -14.23 16.79 12.85
N LYS A 50 -13.76 16.73 11.59
CA LYS A 50 -12.76 15.77 11.10
C LYS A 50 -11.34 16.35 11.10
N GLY A 51 -11.16 17.58 11.59
CA GLY A 51 -9.87 18.28 11.63
C GLY A 51 -9.45 18.96 10.33
N GLY A 52 -10.36 19.07 9.36
CA GLY A 52 -10.10 19.77 8.09
C GLY A 52 -10.49 21.25 8.20
N TRP A 53 -9.54 22.15 7.97
CA TRP A 53 -9.72 23.59 8.17
C TRP A 53 -9.28 24.49 7.00
N HIS A 54 -8.47 23.97 6.06
CA HIS A 54 -7.95 24.76 4.94
C HIS A 54 -7.98 23.97 3.62
N ALA A 55 -8.63 24.53 2.59
CA ALA A 55 -8.76 23.91 1.26
C ALA A 55 -7.44 23.91 0.45
N PRO A 56 -7.21 22.93 -0.45
CA PRO A 56 -8.04 21.74 -0.71
C PRO A 56 -7.97 20.76 0.46
N ILE A 57 -9.08 20.13 0.85
CA ILE A 57 -9.12 19.13 1.91
C ILE A 57 -9.54 17.81 1.30
N VAL A 58 -8.73 16.78 1.53
CA VAL A 58 -8.99 15.43 1.04
C VAL A 58 -9.21 14.51 2.23
N LEU A 59 -10.34 13.83 2.23
CA LEU A 59 -10.71 12.85 3.24
C LEU A 59 -10.90 11.48 2.58
N VAL A 60 -10.39 10.44 3.23
CA VAL A 60 -10.65 9.03 2.88
C VAL A 60 -11.36 8.39 4.06
N ASN A 61 -12.56 7.85 3.85
CA ASN A 61 -13.44 7.30 4.89
C ASN A 61 -13.55 8.19 6.15
N GLY A 62 -13.62 9.51 5.93
CA GLY A 62 -13.76 10.50 7.00
C GLY A 62 -12.48 10.89 7.73
N LYS A 63 -11.32 10.31 7.39
CA LYS A 63 -10.01 10.71 7.90
C LYS A 63 -9.37 11.71 6.94
N VAL A 64 -8.93 12.86 7.45
CA VAL A 64 -8.19 13.85 6.65
C VAL A 64 -6.80 13.30 6.33
N ILE A 65 -6.45 13.28 5.04
CA ILE A 65 -5.15 12.80 4.56
C ILE A 65 -4.26 13.91 3.98
N SER A 66 -4.86 14.99 3.51
CA SER A 66 -4.17 16.17 2.97
C SER A 66 -5.03 17.40 3.17
N GLN A 67 -4.41 18.53 3.49
CA GLN A 67 -5.07 19.82 3.52
C GLN A 67 -4.13 20.98 3.20
N GLY A 68 -4.63 21.98 2.48
CA GLY A 68 -3.95 23.26 2.22
C GLY A 68 -2.69 23.23 1.36
N LEU A 69 -2.49 22.14 0.62
CA LEU A 69 -1.50 22.01 -0.44
C LEU A 69 -2.01 21.04 -1.50
N ALA A 70 -1.37 21.06 -2.67
CA ALA A 70 -1.64 20.07 -3.71
C ALA A 70 -1.44 18.65 -3.19
N LEU A 71 -2.41 17.77 -3.43
CA LEU A 71 -2.38 16.39 -2.93
C LEU A 71 -1.17 15.61 -3.45
N ASN A 72 -0.48 14.91 -2.54
CA ASN A 72 0.49 13.90 -2.94
C ASN A 72 -0.24 12.61 -3.36
N ARG A 73 -0.02 12.18 -4.61
CA ARG A 73 -0.62 10.97 -5.18
C ARG A 73 -0.39 9.73 -4.32
N GLY A 74 0.84 9.48 -3.86
CA GLY A 74 1.17 8.33 -3.03
C GLY A 74 0.44 8.30 -1.69
N VAL A 75 0.24 9.46 -1.07
CA VAL A 75 -0.55 9.58 0.17
C VAL A 75 -2.01 9.18 -0.07
N LEU A 76 -2.59 9.59 -1.20
CA LEU A 76 -3.94 9.17 -1.58
C LEU A 76 -4.00 7.66 -1.85
N THR A 77 -3.10 7.15 -2.71
CA THR A 77 -3.06 5.73 -3.08
C THR A 77 -2.94 4.85 -1.84
N GLN A 78 -2.03 5.19 -0.93
CA GLN A 78 -1.85 4.48 0.33
C GLN A 78 -3.12 4.52 1.17
N ALA A 79 -3.70 5.70 1.40
CA ALA A 79 -4.85 5.83 2.28
C ALA A 79 -6.09 5.09 1.76
N VAL A 80 -6.34 5.12 0.44
CA VAL A 80 -7.46 4.40 -0.17
C VAL A 80 -7.24 2.89 -0.10
N ILE A 81 -6.04 2.41 -0.39
CA ILE A 81 -5.72 0.97 -0.28
C ILE A 81 -5.83 0.51 1.17
N GLU A 82 -5.30 1.25 2.13
CA GLU A 82 -5.44 0.93 3.56
C GLU A 82 -6.91 0.81 3.96
N ALA A 83 -7.75 1.77 3.53
CA ALA A 83 -9.18 1.73 3.79
C ALA A 83 -9.88 0.53 3.13
N ALA A 84 -9.53 0.21 1.88
CA ALA A 84 -10.13 -0.90 1.14
C ALA A 84 -9.71 -2.28 1.68
N MET A 85 -8.48 -2.41 2.17
CA MET A 85 -7.95 -3.68 2.66
C MET A 85 -8.34 -3.98 4.11
N ALA A 86 -8.77 -2.98 4.88
CA ALA A 86 -9.21 -3.16 6.27
C ALA A 86 -10.37 -4.16 6.39
N ASP A 87 -11.27 -4.16 5.41
CA ASP A 87 -12.47 -5.01 5.39
C ASP A 87 -12.35 -6.22 4.45
N ASN A 88 -11.20 -6.41 3.80
CA ASN A 88 -11.00 -7.47 2.80
C ASN A 88 -9.78 -8.36 3.13
N PRO A 89 -9.99 -9.48 3.86
CA PRO A 89 -8.91 -10.40 4.20
C PRO A 89 -8.34 -11.07 2.95
N LEU A 90 -7.01 -11.19 2.91
CA LEU A 90 -6.33 -11.88 1.83
C LEU A 90 -6.65 -13.38 1.91
N ALA A 91 -7.14 -13.99 0.83
CA ALA A 91 -7.46 -15.42 0.79
C ALA A 91 -6.46 -16.20 -0.07
N GLY A 92 -6.03 -17.38 0.39
CA GLY A 92 -5.06 -18.23 -0.32
C GLY A 92 -3.60 -17.87 -0.04
N ASN A 93 -2.70 -18.25 -0.95
CA ASN A 93 -1.25 -18.19 -0.76
C ASN A 93 -0.63 -17.06 -1.58
N HIS A 94 0.06 -16.14 -0.90
CA HIS A 94 0.58 -14.93 -1.52
C HIS A 94 2.00 -14.64 -1.07
N VAL A 95 2.83 -14.20 -2.01
CA VAL A 95 4.21 -13.80 -1.76
C VAL A 95 4.44 -12.40 -2.34
N PHE A 96 4.61 -11.43 -1.47
CA PHE A 96 5.06 -10.09 -1.86
C PHE A 96 6.59 -10.06 -1.82
N GLY A 97 7.20 -9.72 -2.95
CA GLY A 97 8.64 -9.74 -3.10
C GLY A 97 9.14 -8.72 -4.11
N LYS A 98 10.43 -8.78 -4.41
CA LYS A 98 11.04 -7.99 -5.49
C LYS A 98 11.94 -8.85 -6.37
N THR A 99 11.99 -8.53 -7.65
CA THR A 99 12.94 -9.17 -8.59
C THR A 99 14.38 -9.08 -8.05
N GLY A 100 15.12 -10.20 -8.12
CA GLY A 100 16.53 -10.24 -7.72
C GLY A 100 16.80 -10.29 -6.21
N CYS A 101 15.78 -10.52 -5.37
CA CYS A 101 15.98 -10.72 -3.93
C CYS A 101 16.25 -12.20 -3.59
N PRO A 102 17.41 -12.54 -2.99
CA PRO A 102 17.75 -13.92 -2.63
C PRO A 102 16.75 -14.58 -1.67
N HIS A 103 16.23 -13.81 -0.69
CA HIS A 103 15.24 -14.32 0.26
C HIS A 103 13.89 -14.62 -0.42
N CYS A 104 13.50 -13.85 -1.45
CA CYS A 104 12.29 -14.14 -2.23
C CYS A 104 12.44 -15.42 -3.06
N VAL A 105 13.64 -15.65 -3.61
CA VAL A 105 13.96 -16.90 -4.35
C VAL A 105 13.90 -18.11 -3.41
N ARG A 106 14.51 -18.03 -2.21
CA ARG A 106 14.42 -19.08 -1.18
C ARG A 106 12.97 -19.39 -0.80
N ALA A 107 12.17 -18.36 -0.52
CA ALA A 107 10.77 -18.53 -0.19
C ALA A 107 9.97 -19.25 -1.29
N LYS A 108 10.18 -18.88 -2.57
CA LYS A 108 9.58 -19.59 -3.71
C LYS A 108 10.02 -21.04 -3.80
N GLY A 109 11.30 -21.31 -3.52
CA GLY A 109 11.85 -22.67 -3.46
C GLY A 109 11.14 -23.51 -2.41
N TYR A 110 11.00 -23.00 -1.18
CA TYR A 110 10.28 -23.69 -0.10
C TYR A 110 8.82 -24.00 -0.46
N LEU A 111 8.12 -23.05 -1.09
CA LEU A 111 6.73 -23.28 -1.53
C LEU A 111 6.65 -24.31 -2.64
N ALA A 112 7.58 -24.29 -3.60
CA ALA A 112 7.62 -25.28 -4.69
C ALA A 112 7.93 -26.69 -4.17
N GLU A 113 8.89 -26.83 -3.24
CA GLU A 113 9.22 -28.11 -2.60
C GLU A 113 8.04 -28.67 -1.79
N ALA A 114 7.29 -27.80 -1.12
CA ALA A 114 6.07 -28.17 -0.40
C ALA A 114 4.84 -28.40 -1.31
N GLY A 115 4.95 -28.18 -2.63
CA GLY A 115 3.82 -28.29 -3.57
C GLY A 115 2.73 -27.23 -3.37
N ILE A 116 3.07 -26.07 -2.79
CA ILE A 116 2.14 -24.99 -2.49
C ILE A 116 2.13 -23.97 -3.63
N GLU A 117 1.03 -23.99 -4.40
CA GLU A 117 0.76 -22.92 -5.37
C GLU A 117 0.60 -21.58 -4.67
N ASN A 118 1.21 -20.54 -5.22
CA ASN A 118 1.19 -19.20 -4.65
C ASN A 118 1.16 -18.13 -5.75
N ARG A 119 0.56 -16.99 -5.43
CA ARG A 119 0.59 -15.81 -6.27
C ARG A 119 1.73 -14.90 -5.83
N TYR A 120 2.59 -14.53 -6.79
CA TYR A 120 3.73 -13.64 -6.53
C TYR A 120 3.43 -12.21 -7.00
N TYR A 121 3.72 -11.24 -6.14
CA TYR A 121 3.57 -9.81 -6.42
C TYR A 121 4.93 -9.12 -6.34
N ASP A 122 5.31 -8.40 -7.39
CA ASP A 122 6.54 -7.61 -7.40
C ASP A 122 6.27 -6.18 -6.95
N VAL A 123 6.64 -5.88 -5.70
CA VAL A 123 6.36 -4.59 -5.05
C VAL A 123 7.20 -3.42 -5.60
N VAL A 124 8.15 -3.68 -6.49
CA VAL A 124 8.92 -2.61 -7.15
C VAL A 124 8.29 -2.23 -8.49
N LYS A 125 7.70 -3.20 -9.19
CA LYS A 125 7.07 -2.97 -10.50
C LYS A 125 5.60 -2.58 -10.40
N ASP A 126 4.94 -3.02 -9.33
CA ASP A 126 3.53 -2.78 -9.10
C ASP A 126 3.34 -1.94 -7.83
N THR A 127 2.99 -0.67 -8.03
CA THR A 127 2.71 0.30 -6.96
C THR A 127 1.55 -0.16 -6.07
N ARG A 128 0.52 -0.82 -6.64
CA ARG A 128 -0.60 -1.34 -5.87
C ARG A 128 -0.13 -2.47 -4.96
N ALA A 129 0.67 -3.40 -5.48
CA ALA A 129 1.23 -4.48 -4.67
C ALA A 129 2.07 -3.96 -3.50
N LEU A 130 2.83 -2.87 -3.70
CA LEU A 130 3.59 -2.23 -2.63
C LEU A 130 2.68 -1.71 -1.51
N TYR A 131 1.69 -0.88 -1.86
CA TYR A 131 0.80 -0.30 -0.86
C TYR A 131 -0.11 -1.33 -0.21
N GLU A 132 -0.55 -2.36 -0.95
CA GLU A 132 -1.32 -3.47 -0.39
C GLU A 132 -0.48 -4.26 0.63
N MET A 133 0.78 -4.56 0.31
CA MET A 133 1.70 -5.18 1.26
C MET A 133 1.85 -4.29 2.51
N LEU A 134 2.12 -2.99 2.35
CA LEU A 134 2.30 -2.08 3.49
C LEU A 134 1.04 -2.00 4.36
N ALA A 135 -0.14 -1.85 3.75
CA ALA A 135 -1.42 -1.80 4.45
C ALA A 135 -1.70 -3.05 5.28
N ARG A 136 -1.29 -4.23 4.79
CA ARG A 136 -1.49 -5.51 5.49
C ARG A 136 -0.42 -5.80 6.55
N VAL A 137 0.84 -5.43 6.29
CA VAL A 137 1.97 -5.76 7.18
C VAL A 137 2.11 -4.78 8.35
N LYS A 138 1.96 -3.47 8.11
CA LYS A 138 2.18 -2.44 9.14
C LYS A 138 1.32 -2.60 10.40
N PRO A 139 0.02 -2.98 10.31
CA PRO A 139 -0.77 -3.28 11.49
C PRO A 139 -0.24 -4.44 12.33
N ILE A 140 0.48 -5.39 11.71
CA ILE A 140 1.00 -6.60 12.37
C ILE A 140 2.36 -6.33 13.03
N ILE A 141 3.30 -5.75 12.29
CA ILE A 141 4.68 -5.55 12.77
C ILE A 141 4.89 -4.21 13.49
N GLY A 142 3.89 -3.34 13.44
CA GLY A 142 3.92 -2.00 14.03
C GLY A 142 4.37 -0.91 13.06
N PRO A 143 3.89 0.34 13.25
CA PRO A 143 4.08 1.44 12.31
C PRO A 143 5.55 1.84 12.13
N LYS A 144 6.35 1.75 13.20
CA LYS A 144 7.76 2.16 13.21
C LYS A 144 8.72 1.10 12.66
N THR A 145 8.27 -0.13 12.51
CA THR A 145 9.11 -1.23 12.05
C THR A 145 9.29 -1.15 10.53
N PRO A 146 10.53 -1.16 9.99
CA PRO A 146 10.76 -1.22 8.56
C PRO A 146 10.16 -2.48 7.96
N VAL A 147 9.47 -2.35 6.82
CA VAL A 147 8.96 -3.50 6.07
C VAL A 147 10.05 -3.98 5.13
N THR A 148 10.38 -5.26 5.21
CA THR A 148 11.34 -5.93 4.31
C THR A 148 10.60 -6.93 3.42
N VAL A 149 11.28 -7.54 2.44
CA VAL A 149 10.72 -8.59 1.58
C VAL A 149 11.54 -9.88 1.69
N PRO A 150 10.94 -11.07 1.53
CA PRO A 150 9.53 -11.31 1.19
C PRO A 150 8.57 -11.14 2.37
N GLN A 151 7.28 -10.91 2.07
CA GLN A 151 6.17 -10.97 3.02
C GLN A 151 5.14 -11.99 2.53
N ILE A 152 4.84 -12.99 3.34
CA ILE A 152 4.21 -14.23 2.90
C ILE A 152 2.92 -14.49 3.68
N TRP A 153 1.88 -14.89 2.95
CA TRP A 153 0.63 -15.42 3.47
C TRP A 153 0.40 -16.85 2.97
N ILE A 154 -0.09 -17.72 3.83
CA ILE A 154 -0.50 -19.10 3.51
C ILE A 154 -1.92 -19.29 4.02
N ASP A 155 -2.83 -19.71 3.15
CA ASP A 155 -4.27 -19.85 3.42
C ASP A 155 -4.87 -18.63 4.13
N GLY A 156 -4.45 -17.44 3.69
CA GLY A 156 -4.86 -16.16 4.27
C GLY A 156 -4.26 -15.80 5.63
N ARG A 157 -3.41 -16.66 6.21
CA ARG A 157 -2.68 -16.37 7.45
C ARG A 157 -1.32 -15.78 7.14
N TYR A 158 -1.00 -14.68 7.81
CA TYR A 158 0.32 -14.07 7.69
C TYR A 158 1.40 -14.94 8.35
N VAL A 159 2.45 -15.25 7.59
CA VAL A 159 3.59 -16.05 8.02
C VAL A 159 4.81 -15.16 8.28
N GLY A 160 4.99 -14.10 7.50
CA GLY A 160 6.15 -13.20 7.58
C GLY A 160 7.18 -13.48 6.49
N GLY A 161 8.47 -13.52 6.87
CA GLY A 161 9.58 -13.64 5.94
C GLY A 161 9.94 -15.08 5.55
N ALA A 162 11.01 -15.22 4.75
CA ALA A 162 11.49 -16.52 4.26
C ALA A 162 11.89 -17.49 5.39
N ASP A 163 12.52 -16.98 6.46
CA ASP A 163 12.95 -17.82 7.58
C ASP A 163 11.75 -18.30 8.43
N ALA A 164 10.72 -17.48 8.57
CA ALA A 164 9.46 -17.87 9.22
C ALA A 164 8.73 -18.94 8.41
N LEU A 165 8.71 -18.81 7.08
CA LEU A 165 8.15 -19.83 6.19
C LEU A 165 8.90 -21.17 6.30
N LYS A 166 10.24 -21.14 6.31
CA LYS A 166 11.05 -22.35 6.52
C LYS A 166 10.68 -23.04 7.82
N GLY A 167 10.59 -22.28 8.92
CA GLY A 167 10.21 -22.80 10.23
C GLY A 167 8.81 -23.43 10.23
N LEU A 168 7.86 -22.83 9.50
CA LEU A 168 6.50 -23.35 9.37
C LEU A 168 6.45 -24.68 8.59
N LEU A 169 7.21 -24.80 7.51
CA LEU A 169 7.20 -25.98 6.63
C LEU A 169 8.12 -27.12 7.11
N GLY A 170 9.02 -26.85 8.06
CA GLY A 170 9.96 -27.86 8.58
C GLY A 170 11.00 -28.33 7.55
N LEU A 171 11.25 -27.53 6.51
CA LEU A 171 12.13 -27.88 5.39
C LEU A 171 13.61 -27.61 5.70
N ALA A 172 14.48 -28.35 5.02
CA ALA A 172 15.92 -28.09 5.02
C ALA A 172 16.23 -26.73 4.36
N GLU A 173 17.43 -26.19 4.57
CA GLU A 173 17.80 -24.92 3.95
C GLU A 173 17.96 -25.08 2.44
N VAL A 174 17.11 -24.37 1.68
CA VAL A 174 17.27 -24.26 0.23
C VAL A 174 18.41 -23.28 0.00
N GLU A 175 19.51 -23.76 -0.58
CA GLU A 175 20.64 -22.91 -0.94
C GLU A 175 20.20 -21.83 -1.93
N PRO A 176 20.29 -20.53 -1.58
CA PRO A 176 20.06 -19.47 -2.53
C PRO A 176 21.16 -19.51 -3.59
N ASN A 177 20.81 -19.53 -4.88
CA ASN A 177 21.79 -19.32 -5.95
C ASN A 177 22.40 -17.90 -5.80
N PRO A 178 23.71 -17.78 -5.47
CA PRO A 178 24.35 -16.52 -5.13
C PRO A 178 24.76 -15.67 -6.34
N ASP A 179 24.64 -16.17 -7.57
CA ASP A 179 25.13 -15.51 -8.78
C ASP A 179 24.43 -14.18 -9.13
N ARG A 180 23.36 -13.80 -8.41
CA ARG A 180 22.68 -12.52 -8.61
C ARG A 180 22.24 -11.91 -7.28
N GLY A 181 23.07 -11.02 -6.72
CA GLY A 181 22.58 -10.08 -5.71
C GLY A 181 23.53 -9.70 -4.59
N GLN A 182 24.84 -9.57 -4.85
CA GLN A 182 25.68 -8.85 -3.89
C GLN A 182 25.33 -7.36 -3.94
N CYS A 183 24.78 -6.85 -2.84
CA CYS A 183 24.70 -5.42 -2.59
C CYS A 183 26.12 -4.91 -2.32
N SER A 184 26.52 -3.80 -2.94
CA SER A 184 27.85 -3.19 -2.80
C SER A 184 28.20 -2.72 -1.37
N LEU A 185 27.27 -2.84 -0.43
CA LEU A 185 27.40 -2.43 0.98
C LEU A 185 27.41 -3.60 1.97
N SER A 186 27.33 -4.85 1.51
CA SER A 186 27.48 -6.00 2.40
C SER A 186 28.96 -6.16 2.80
N PRO A 187 29.28 -6.35 4.09
CA PRO A 187 30.65 -6.69 4.48
C PRO A 187 31.07 -7.97 3.77
N ALA A 188 32.29 -7.98 3.20
CA ALA A 188 32.89 -9.21 2.70
C ALA A 188 33.02 -10.19 3.87
N ARG A 189 32.54 -11.42 3.67
CA ARG A 189 32.80 -12.53 4.60
C ARG A 189 34.26 -12.93 4.57
#